data_AF-A0A7Z0GMD4-F1
#
_entry.id   AF-A0A7Z0GMD4-F1
#
_cell.length_a   1.000
_cell.length_b   1.000
_cell.length_c   1.000
_cell.angle_alpha   90.00
_cell.angle_beta   90.00
_cell.angle_gamma   90.00
#
_symmetry.space_group_name_H-M   'P 1'
#
loop_
_entity.id
_entity.type
_entity.pdbx_description
1 polymer ?
#
loop_
_entity_poly.entity_id
_entity_poly.type
_entity_poly.pdbx_seq_one_letter_code
_entity_poly.pdbx_strand_id
1 'polypeptide(L)'
;MFSAAAAHLDRTAAIYDGVAVRYQRAADQGTGHRAQLVLARDVVQWNSQAGDAFRAVLDLLVSDSTAVQEEAAALAGEATAIAGALREWAQVGRSLAAVLEVITGADVAGAAGEILLRRARAAVEDVTSLVSFIQDYGGLPAGLREAVSEVLHSD
;
A
#
# COMPACT_ATOMS: atom_id res chain seq x y z
N MET A 1 -13.60 -1.70 20.75
CA MET A 1 -12.21 -1.29 21.03
C MET A 1 -11.59 -0.76 19.74
N PHE A 2 -10.88 0.36 19.80
CA PHE A 2 -10.25 1.01 18.65
C PHE A 2 -8.79 0.56 18.48
N SER A 3 -8.32 0.35 17.24
CA SER A 3 -6.89 0.10 16.95
C SER A 3 -6.21 1.34 16.39
N ALA A 4 -5.31 1.92 17.18
CA ALA A 4 -4.48 3.04 16.76
C ALA A 4 -3.48 2.62 15.66
N ALA A 5 -2.96 1.40 15.75
CA ALA A 5 -2.10 0.82 14.72
C ALA A 5 -2.84 0.72 13.36
N ALA A 6 -4.06 0.17 13.35
CA ALA A 6 -4.87 0.09 12.12
C ALA A 6 -5.17 1.47 11.54
N ALA A 7 -5.55 2.43 12.38
CA ALA A 7 -5.83 3.79 11.93
C ALA A 7 -4.58 4.50 11.37
N HIS A 8 -3.39 4.21 11.91
CA HIS A 8 -2.14 4.70 11.35
C HIS A 8 -1.85 4.07 9.98
N LEU A 9 -2.01 2.75 9.85
CA LEU A 9 -1.82 2.04 8.58
C LEU A 9 -2.79 2.52 7.49
N ASP A 10 -4.06 2.75 7.82
CA ASP A 10 -5.05 3.30 6.87
C ASP A 10 -4.65 4.71 6.38
N ARG A 11 -4.16 5.58 7.29
CA ARG A 11 -3.66 6.91 6.91
C ARG A 11 -2.44 6.80 5.98
N THR A 12 -1.52 5.90 6.27
CA THR A 12 -0.34 5.69 5.42
C THR A 12 -0.75 5.11 4.06
N ALA A 13 -1.71 4.18 4.01
CA ALA A 13 -2.26 3.66 2.76
C ALA A 13 -2.85 4.78 1.89
N ALA A 14 -3.60 5.71 2.49
CA ALA A 14 -4.16 6.86 1.77
C ALA A 14 -3.08 7.80 1.20
N ILE A 15 -1.92 7.93 1.87
CA ILE A 15 -0.77 8.67 1.32
C ILE A 15 -0.26 7.98 0.05
N TYR A 16 -0.10 6.65 0.09
CA TYR A 16 0.35 5.86 -1.06
C TYR A 16 -0.66 5.88 -2.21
N ASP A 17 -1.97 5.88 -1.95
CA ASP A 17 -2.98 6.11 -3.00
C ASP A 17 -2.77 7.48 -3.67
N GLY A 18 -2.53 8.53 -2.86
CA GLY A 18 -2.26 9.86 -3.36
C GLY A 18 -0.99 9.92 -4.23
N VAL A 19 0.04 9.16 -3.86
CA VAL A 19 1.27 9.00 -4.65
C VAL A 19 1.00 8.25 -5.95
N ALA A 20 0.25 7.15 -5.91
CA ALA A 20 -0.13 6.37 -7.08
C ALA A 20 -0.89 7.23 -8.11
N VAL A 21 -1.86 8.03 -7.65
CA VAL A 21 -2.62 8.95 -8.51
C VAL A 21 -1.72 10.01 -9.16
N ARG A 22 -0.72 10.54 -8.45
CA ARG A 22 0.22 11.51 -9.01
C ARG A 22 1.10 10.90 -10.10
N TYR A 23 1.63 9.71 -9.86
CA TYR A 23 2.45 9.01 -10.84
C TYR A 23 1.65 8.55 -12.06
N GLN A 24 0.42 8.05 -11.84
CA GLN A 24 -0.47 7.71 -12.95
C GLN A 24 -0.78 8.93 -13.82
N ARG A 25 -1.08 10.08 -13.20
CA ARG A 25 -1.30 11.32 -13.93
C ARG A 25 -0.06 11.76 -14.72
N ALA A 26 1.14 11.60 -14.15
CA ALA A 26 2.38 11.92 -14.85
C ALA A 26 2.58 11.00 -16.08
N ALA A 27 2.28 9.71 -15.95
CA ALA A 27 2.30 8.77 -17.06
C ALA A 27 1.29 9.16 -18.16
N ASP A 28 0.05 9.48 -17.79
CA ASP A 28 -1.01 9.87 -18.72
C ASP A 28 -0.68 11.19 -19.47
N GLN A 29 -0.10 12.17 -18.76
CA GLN A 29 0.35 13.43 -19.36
C GLN A 29 1.53 13.24 -20.31
N GLY A 30 2.43 12.30 -20.02
CA GLY A 30 3.51 11.94 -20.93
C GLY A 30 2.97 11.48 -22.29
N THR A 31 1.87 10.73 -22.30
CA THR A 31 1.28 10.20 -23.54
C THR A 31 0.83 11.33 -24.48
N GLY A 32 0.24 12.40 -23.92
CA GLY A 32 -0.18 13.59 -24.66
C GLY A 32 0.98 14.39 -25.24
N HIS A 33 2.03 14.64 -24.46
CA HIS A 33 3.23 15.32 -24.95
C HIS A 33 3.95 14.52 -26.03
N ARG A 34 4.02 13.19 -25.88
CA ARG A 34 4.59 12.31 -26.91
C ARG A 34 3.82 12.37 -28.23
N ALA A 35 2.49 12.37 -28.17
CA ALA A 35 1.68 12.52 -29.38
C ALA A 35 1.99 13.83 -30.11
N GLN A 36 2.22 14.92 -29.38
CA GLN A 36 2.64 16.20 -29.97
C GLN A 36 4.04 16.13 -30.60
N LEU A 37 5.00 15.43 -29.98
CA LEU A 37 6.34 15.25 -30.55
C LEU A 37 6.32 14.42 -31.84
N VAL A 38 5.53 13.35 -31.87
CA VAL A 38 5.34 12.53 -33.09
C VAL A 38 4.69 13.36 -34.20
N LEU A 39 3.64 14.12 -33.89
CA LEU A 39 3.04 15.04 -34.86
C LEU A 39 4.03 16.10 -35.37
N ALA A 40 4.84 16.69 -34.47
CA ALA A 40 5.85 17.66 -34.86
C ALA A 40 6.90 17.05 -35.80
N ARG A 41 7.27 15.79 -35.59
CA ARG A 41 8.18 15.03 -36.46
C ARG A 41 7.60 14.86 -37.87
N ASP A 42 6.34 14.44 -37.94
CA ASP A 42 5.66 14.13 -39.20
C ASP A 42 5.42 15.39 -40.07
N VAL A 43 5.30 16.56 -39.42
CA VAL A 43 5.14 17.85 -40.10
C VAL A 43 6.47 18.38 -40.66
N VAL A 44 7.62 18.02 -40.09
CA VAL A 44 8.93 18.49 -40.58
C VAL A 44 9.41 17.66 -41.78
N GLN A 45 9.01 18.12 -42.97
CA GLN A 45 9.38 17.53 -44.27
C GLN A 45 10.59 18.19 -44.95
N TRP A 46 11.41 18.94 -44.20
CA TRP A 46 12.57 19.62 -44.76
C TRP A 46 13.64 18.60 -45.18
N ASN A 47 13.91 18.50 -46.48
CA ASN A 47 15.00 17.69 -47.02
C ASN A 47 16.32 18.46 -46.92
N SER A 48 16.77 18.67 -45.68
CA SER A 48 18.02 19.37 -45.36
C SER A 48 18.66 18.76 -44.12
N GLN A 49 19.97 18.97 -43.96
CA GLN A 49 20.71 18.53 -42.78
C GLN A 49 20.11 19.07 -41.47
N ALA A 50 19.52 20.28 -41.49
CA ALA A 50 18.82 20.84 -40.35
C ALA A 50 17.50 20.09 -40.04
N GLY A 51 16.77 19.68 -41.07
CA GLY A 51 15.59 18.83 -40.92
C GLY A 51 15.93 17.47 -40.32
N ASP A 52 17.03 16.86 -40.75
CA ASP A 52 17.51 15.58 -40.21
C ASP A 52 17.93 15.69 -38.75
N ALA A 53 18.69 16.75 -38.39
CA ALA A 53 19.08 17.01 -37.01
C ALA A 53 17.86 17.27 -36.10
N PHE A 54 16.86 18.01 -36.58
CA PHE A 54 15.63 18.25 -35.82
C PHE A 54 14.84 16.96 -35.56
N ARG A 55 14.67 16.10 -36.57
CA ARG A 55 14.02 14.79 -36.41
C ARG A 55 14.78 13.89 -35.43
N ALA A 56 16.11 13.89 -35.47
CA ALA A 56 16.92 13.12 -34.52
C ALA A 56 16.73 13.59 -33.06
N VAL A 57 16.63 14.91 -32.83
CA VAL A 57 16.30 15.45 -31.50
C VAL A 57 14.89 15.04 -31.06
N LEU A 58 13.90 15.08 -31.96
CA LEU A 58 12.55 14.60 -31.64
C LEU A 58 12.54 13.11 -31.32
N ASP A 59 13.29 12.28 -32.04
CA ASP A 59 13.40 10.84 -31.78
C ASP A 59 14.00 10.56 -30.39
N LEU A 60 15.02 11.33 -29.98
CA LEU A 60 15.58 11.26 -28.63
C LEU A 60 14.55 11.65 -27.56
N LEU A 61 13.83 12.76 -27.76
CA LEU A 61 12.81 13.23 -26.83
C LEU A 61 11.65 12.23 -26.70
N VAL A 62 11.24 11.58 -27.80
CA VAL A 62 10.21 10.54 -27.79
C VAL A 62 10.68 9.31 -27.01
N SER A 63 11.92 8.88 -27.22
CA SER A 63 12.53 7.76 -26.49
C SER A 63 12.56 8.03 -24.98
N ASP A 64 13.13 9.17 -24.57
CA ASP A 64 13.21 9.56 -23.16
C ASP A 64 11.82 9.68 -22.52
N SER A 65 10.86 10.26 -23.23
CA SER A 65 9.48 10.38 -22.73
C SER A 65 8.80 9.03 -22.51
N THR A 66 9.17 8.01 -23.29
CA THR A 66 8.59 6.66 -23.17
C THR A 66 9.14 5.96 -21.93
N ALA A 67 10.45 6.04 -21.71
CA ALA A 67 11.09 5.49 -20.51
C ALA A 67 10.51 6.11 -19.22
N VAL A 68 10.38 7.44 -19.17
CA VAL A 68 9.82 8.15 -18.02
C VAL A 68 8.35 7.80 -17.78
N GLN A 69 7.57 7.58 -18.84
CA GLN A 69 6.17 7.15 -18.72
C GLN A 69 6.04 5.74 -18.14
N GLU A 70 6.84 4.80 -18.62
CA GLU A 70 6.84 3.42 -18.14
C GLU A 70 7.27 3.36 -16.67
N GLU A 71 8.30 4.11 -16.30
CA GLU A 71 8.74 4.22 -14.91
C GLU A 71 7.68 4.84 -14.01
N ALA A 72 7.03 5.93 -14.45
CA ALA A 72 5.92 6.54 -13.70
C ALA A 72 4.75 5.57 -13.51
N ALA A 73 4.38 4.80 -14.54
CA ALA A 73 3.33 3.79 -14.44
C ALA A 73 3.71 2.66 -13.48
N ALA A 74 4.97 2.20 -13.51
CA ALA A 74 5.49 1.19 -12.59
C ALA A 74 5.42 1.67 -11.13
N LEU A 75 5.89 2.89 -10.86
CA LEU A 75 5.83 3.50 -9.52
C LEU A 75 4.38 3.68 -9.02
N ALA A 76 3.44 3.99 -9.92
CA ALA A 76 2.02 4.05 -9.56
C ALA A 76 1.47 2.67 -9.14
N GLY A 77 1.87 1.61 -9.85
CA GLY A 77 1.54 0.23 -9.51
C GLY A 77 2.12 -0.20 -8.17
N GLU A 78 3.40 0.09 -7.93
CA GLU A 78 4.07 -0.22 -6.65
C GLU A 78 3.41 0.50 -5.47
N ALA A 79 3.11 1.81 -5.61
CA ALA A 79 2.42 2.56 -4.57
C ALA A 79 1.04 1.98 -4.26
N THR A 80 0.30 1.54 -5.28
CA THR A 80 -0.99 0.87 -5.11
C THR A 80 -0.85 -0.47 -4.37
N ALA A 81 0.17 -1.27 -4.70
CA ALA A 81 0.45 -2.53 -4.02
C ALA A 81 0.79 -2.32 -2.54
N ILE A 82 1.62 -1.32 -2.22
CA ILE A 82 1.95 -0.94 -0.85
C ILE A 82 0.69 -0.51 -0.08
N ALA A 83 -0.15 0.35 -0.68
CA ALA A 83 -1.41 0.76 -0.07
C ALA A 83 -2.34 -0.45 0.19
N GLY A 84 -2.37 -1.44 -0.70
CA GLY A 84 -3.09 -2.69 -0.51
C GLY A 84 -2.61 -3.46 0.73
N ALA A 85 -1.31 -3.74 0.81
CA ALA A 85 -0.70 -4.47 1.93
C ALA A 85 -0.93 -3.77 3.28
N LEU A 86 -0.83 -2.43 3.32
CA LEU A 86 -1.09 -1.65 4.53
C LEU A 86 -2.53 -1.81 5.03
N ARG A 87 -3.51 -1.86 4.12
CA ARG A 87 -4.92 -2.07 4.49
C ARG A 87 -5.19 -3.48 4.98
N GLU A 88 -4.51 -4.49 4.42
CA GLU A 88 -4.59 -5.87 4.92
C GLU A 88 -4.08 -5.94 6.36
N TRP A 89 -2.94 -5.33 6.67
CA TRP A 89 -2.43 -5.27 8.04
C TRP A 89 -3.34 -4.46 8.97
N ALA A 90 -3.93 -3.36 8.49
CA ALA A 90 -4.92 -2.60 9.24
C ALA A 90 -6.15 -3.46 9.58
N GLN A 91 -6.58 -4.32 8.66
CA GLN A 91 -7.68 -5.25 8.88
C GLN A 91 -7.34 -6.29 9.95
N VAL A 92 -6.11 -6.80 9.98
CA VAL A 92 -5.63 -7.67 11.07
C VAL A 92 -5.68 -6.92 12.41
N GLY A 93 -5.19 -5.68 12.47
CA GLY A 93 -5.22 -4.86 13.68
C GLY A 93 -6.65 -4.60 14.20
N ARG A 94 -7.60 -4.31 13.30
CA ARG A 94 -9.04 -4.19 13.66
C ARG A 94 -9.62 -5.49 14.19
N SER A 95 -9.31 -6.61 13.53
CA SER A 95 -9.80 -7.93 13.94
C SER A 95 -9.25 -8.31 15.32
N LEU A 96 -7.99 -7.99 15.59
CA LEU A 96 -7.35 -8.18 16.89
C LEU A 96 -8.01 -7.31 17.98
N ALA A 97 -8.30 -6.04 17.69
CA ALA A 97 -9.01 -5.16 18.62
C ALA A 97 -10.42 -5.67 18.96
N ALA A 98 -11.16 -6.17 17.96
CA ALA A 98 -12.49 -6.76 18.16
C ALA A 98 -12.41 -8.01 19.05
N VAL A 99 -11.43 -8.88 18.82
CA VAL A 99 -11.18 -10.06 19.65
C VAL A 99 -10.85 -9.68 21.09
N LEU A 100 -9.99 -8.68 21.30
CA LEU A 100 -9.63 -8.21 22.64
C LEU A 100 -10.81 -7.61 23.39
N GLU A 101 -11.74 -6.96 22.70
CA GLU A 101 -12.98 -6.42 23.29
C GLU A 101 -13.89 -7.52 23.83
N VAL A 102 -13.99 -8.65 23.12
CA VAL A 102 -14.76 -9.82 23.59
C VAL A 102 -14.08 -10.45 24.82
N ILE A 103 -12.75 -10.60 24.77
CA ILE A 103 -11.98 -11.25 25.85
C ILE A 103 -11.85 -10.37 27.09
N THR A 104 -11.97 -9.04 27.01
CA THR A 104 -11.91 -8.18 28.20
C THR A 104 -12.96 -8.49 29.28
N GLY A 105 -14.01 -9.25 28.96
CA GLY A 105 -14.98 -9.77 29.93
C GLY A 105 -14.65 -11.14 30.53
N ALA A 106 -13.55 -11.79 30.09
CA ALA A 106 -13.23 -13.17 30.42
C ALA A 106 -11.86 -13.31 31.09
N ASP A 107 -11.78 -14.17 32.10
CA ASP A 107 -10.55 -14.40 32.87
C ASP A 107 -9.66 -15.40 32.14
N VAL A 108 -8.67 -14.91 31.38
CA VAL A 108 -7.72 -15.79 30.68
C VAL A 108 -6.69 -16.31 31.67
N ALA A 109 -6.93 -17.51 32.20
CA ALA A 109 -6.07 -18.13 33.19
C ALA A 109 -4.76 -18.64 32.58
N GLY A 110 -3.62 -18.14 33.07
CA GLY A 110 -2.28 -18.69 32.81
C GLY A 110 -1.28 -17.71 32.18
N ALA A 111 0.00 -17.87 32.54
CA ALA A 111 1.08 -16.95 32.16
C ALA A 111 1.26 -16.81 30.63
N ALA A 112 1.03 -17.88 29.86
CA ALA A 112 1.13 -17.85 28.40
C ALA A 112 0.00 -17.03 27.77
N GLY A 113 -1.24 -17.16 28.28
CA GLY A 113 -2.38 -16.38 27.83
C GLY A 113 -2.23 -14.89 28.15
N GLU A 114 -1.69 -14.57 29.32
CA GLU A 114 -1.44 -13.19 29.73
C GLU A 114 -0.36 -12.51 28.87
N ILE A 115 0.73 -13.24 28.53
CA ILE A 115 1.76 -12.74 27.60
C ILE A 115 1.17 -12.50 26.21
N LEU A 116 0.34 -13.42 25.71
CA LEU A 116 -0.31 -13.26 24.41
C LEU A 116 -1.25 -12.06 24.38
N LEU A 117 -2.07 -11.87 25.42
CA LEU A 117 -2.96 -10.72 25.56
C LEU A 117 -2.18 -9.40 25.64
N ARG A 118 -1.07 -9.37 26.38
CA ARG A 118 -0.22 -8.19 26.47
C ARG A 118 0.37 -7.82 25.11
N ARG A 119 0.88 -8.81 24.38
CA ARG A 119 1.41 -8.62 23.00
C ARG A 119 0.31 -8.18 22.04
N ALA A 120 -0.88 -8.76 22.15
CA ALA A 120 -2.03 -8.40 21.32
C ALA A 120 -2.49 -6.96 21.59
N ARG A 121 -2.53 -6.52 22.86
CA ARG A 121 -2.86 -5.13 23.22
C ARG A 121 -1.82 -4.16 22.65
N ALA A 122 -0.53 -4.45 22.81
CA ALA A 122 0.54 -3.64 22.22
C ALA A 122 0.41 -3.55 20.68
N ALA A 123 0.07 -4.65 20.01
CA ALA A 123 -0.17 -4.69 18.58
C ALA A 123 -1.39 -3.86 18.12
N VAL A 124 -2.41 -3.69 18.97
CA VAL A 124 -3.56 -2.83 18.65
C VAL A 124 -3.21 -1.34 18.79
N GLU A 125 -2.29 -1.01 19.70
CA GLU A 125 -1.87 0.36 20.01
C GLU A 125 -0.77 0.90 19.06
N ASP A 126 0.19 0.06 18.67
CA ASP A 126 1.38 0.46 17.92
C ASP A 126 1.64 -0.40 16.67
N VAL A 127 2.06 0.27 15.58
CA VAL A 127 2.28 -0.39 14.28
C VAL A 127 3.50 -1.31 14.31
N THR A 128 4.57 -0.93 15.00
CA THR A 128 5.77 -1.78 15.09
C THR A 128 5.42 -3.10 15.77
N SER A 129 4.70 -2.99 16.87
CA SER A 129 4.19 -4.13 17.63
C SER A 129 3.22 -4.98 16.80
N LEU A 130 2.36 -4.36 15.99
CA LEU A 130 1.46 -5.07 15.07
C LEU A 130 2.22 -5.89 14.03
N VAL A 131 3.25 -5.29 13.41
CA VAL A 131 4.07 -5.98 12.41
C VAL A 131 4.81 -7.16 13.02
N SER A 132 5.44 -6.97 14.19
CA SER A 132 6.08 -8.08 14.91
C SER A 132 5.08 -9.17 15.29
N PHE A 133 3.87 -8.80 15.70
CA PHE A 133 2.81 -9.76 16.02
C PHE A 133 2.38 -10.57 14.78
N ILE A 134 2.20 -9.92 13.63
CA ILE A 134 1.86 -10.58 12.37
C ILE A 134 3.00 -11.52 11.93
N GLN A 135 4.26 -11.13 12.10
CA GLN A 135 5.42 -11.96 11.77
C GLN A 135 5.52 -13.20 12.67
N ASP A 136 5.29 -13.03 13.98
CA ASP A 136 5.37 -14.12 14.95
C ASP A 136 4.21 -15.13 14.79
N TYR A 137 3.02 -14.68 14.40
CA TYR A 137 1.80 -15.51 14.46
C TYR A 137 1.07 -15.71 13.13
N GLY A 138 1.49 -15.05 12.06
CA GLY A 138 0.84 -15.14 10.74
C GLY A 138 -0.59 -14.57 10.69
N GLY A 139 -0.97 -13.73 11.65
CA GLY A 139 -2.33 -13.16 11.78
C GLY A 139 -2.92 -13.36 13.18
N LEU A 140 -4.21 -13.70 13.26
CA LEU A 140 -4.89 -13.99 14.53
C LEU A 140 -4.53 -15.40 15.05
N PRO A 141 -3.80 -15.52 16.17
CA PRO A 141 -3.37 -16.82 16.68
C PRO A 141 -4.57 -17.67 17.13
N ALA A 142 -4.44 -18.99 16.99
CA ALA A 142 -5.50 -19.96 17.30
C ALA A 142 -6.00 -19.84 18.76
N GLY A 143 -5.09 -19.65 19.73
CA GLY A 143 -5.46 -19.49 21.13
C GLY A 143 -6.34 -18.27 21.42
N LEU A 144 -6.25 -17.19 20.63
CA LEU A 144 -7.17 -16.05 20.75
C LEU A 144 -8.56 -16.37 20.17
N ARG A 145 -8.63 -17.19 19.12
CA ARG A 145 -9.91 -17.65 18.55
C ARG A 145 -10.62 -18.65 19.47
N GLU A 146 -9.88 -19.56 20.08
CA GLU A 146 -10.40 -20.51 21.05
C GLU A 146 -10.94 -19.79 22.29
N ALA A 147 -10.21 -18.81 22.83
CA ALA A 147 -10.69 -17.98 23.93
C ALA A 147 -12.00 -17.25 23.61
N VAL A 148 -12.14 -16.68 22.39
CA VAL A 148 -13.41 -16.08 21.96
C VAL A 148 -14.54 -17.12 21.85
N SER A 149 -14.25 -18.31 21.31
CA SER A 149 -15.24 -19.38 21.21
C SER A 149 -15.73 -19.82 22.60
N GLU A 150 -14.83 -19.96 23.57
CA GLU A 150 -15.17 -20.40 24.93
C GLU A 150 -16.06 -19.38 25.66
N VAL A 151 -15.79 -18.08 25.47
CA VAL A 151 -16.61 -16.99 25.99
C VAL A 151 -18.01 -16.99 25.38
N LEU A 152 -18.12 -17.19 24.06
CA LEU A 152 -19.42 -17.18 23.36
C LEU A 152 -20.30 -18.41 23.64
N HIS A 153 -19.74 -19.51 24.18
CA HIS A 153 -20.49 -20.72 24.54
C HIS A 153 -20.75 -20.83 26.06
N SER A 154 -20.28 -19.89 26.88
CA SER A 154 -20.52 -19.85 28.33
C SER A 154 -21.76 -19.02 28.73
N ASP A 155 -22.47 -18.45 27.74
CA ASP A 155 -23.80 -17.83 27.89
C ASP A 155 -24.91 -18.81 27.49
#